data_AF-A0A7T7VS34-F1
#
_entry.id   AF-A0A7T7VS34-F1
#
_cell.length_a   1.000
_cell.length_b   1.000
_cell.length_c   1.000
_cell.angle_alpha   90.00
_cell.angle_beta   90.00
_cell.angle_gamma   90.00
#
_symmetry.space_group_name_H-M   'P 1'
#
loop_
_entity.id
_entity.type
_entity.pdbx_description
1 polymer ?
#
loop_
_entity_poly.entity_id
_entity_poly.type
_entity_poly.pdbx_seq_one_letter_code
_entity_poly.pdbx_strand_id
1 'polypeptide(L)'
;MLDAHRGPWITVNSVRKAWEAMAAELDLPREREGGMKLIRRSMATLARKRIGEANWRQGELMLGHAKHAISDIYAIPDPADLGLALEATEAIIDDIQHVCPGAFYRAVTAEPQPLEAARTP
;
A
#
# COMPACT_ATOMS: atom_id res chain seq x y z
N MET A 1 21.07 4.41 10.53
CA MET A 1 21.04 2.96 10.21
C MET A 1 19.75 2.39 10.77
N LEU A 2 18.91 1.81 9.93
CA LEU A 2 17.63 1.18 10.33
C LEU A 2 17.84 -0.18 11.02
N ASP A 3 19.07 -0.67 11.06
CA ASP A 3 19.43 -2.02 11.54
C ASP A 3 19.43 -2.15 13.08
N ALA A 4 19.32 -1.05 13.81
CA ALA A 4 19.36 -1.01 15.28
C ALA A 4 18.00 -0.75 15.94
N HIS A 5 16.88 -0.89 15.21
CA HIS A 5 15.57 -0.57 15.78
C HIS A 5 15.07 -1.65 16.76
N ARG A 6 14.84 -1.26 18.02
CA ARG A 6 13.93 -1.94 18.96
C ARG A 6 12.70 -1.04 19.15
N GLY A 7 11.56 -1.45 18.61
CA GLY A 7 10.29 -0.71 18.59
C GLY A 7 9.26 -1.43 17.70
N PRO A 8 8.01 -0.94 17.53
CA PRO A 8 6.94 -1.59 16.75
C PRO A 8 7.14 -1.54 15.22
N TRP A 9 8.40 -1.50 14.78
CA TRP A 9 8.77 -1.46 13.37
C TRP A 9 8.90 -2.88 12.81
N ILE A 10 8.11 -3.19 11.78
CA ILE A 10 8.18 -4.46 11.06
C ILE A 10 9.27 -4.34 10.00
N THR A 11 10.25 -5.24 10.03
CA THR A 11 11.30 -5.27 9.01
C THR A 11 10.75 -5.76 7.67
N VAL A 12 11.30 -5.26 6.56
CA VAL A 12 10.91 -5.69 5.19
C VAL A 12 11.04 -7.20 5.01
N ASN A 13 12.03 -7.83 5.66
CA ASN A 13 12.20 -9.28 5.63
C ASN A 13 11.03 -10.03 6.26
N SER A 14 10.41 -9.48 7.32
CA SER A 14 9.22 -10.08 7.95
C SER A 14 8.02 -10.06 6.99
N VAL A 15 7.77 -8.91 6.33
CA VAL A 15 6.72 -8.77 5.32
C VAL A 15 6.95 -9.73 4.15
N ARG A 16 8.20 -9.82 3.68
CA ARG A 16 8.56 -10.74 2.58
C ARG A 16 8.28 -12.20 2.95
N LYS A 17 8.65 -12.64 4.15
CA LYS A 17 8.39 -14.02 4.61
C LYS A 17 6.89 -14.32 4.71
N ALA A 18 6.11 -13.38 5.26
CA ALA A 18 4.66 -13.54 5.34
C ALA A 18 4.02 -13.66 3.95
N TRP A 19 4.48 -12.83 3.00
CA TRP A 19 4.06 -12.92 1.61
C TRP A 19 4.43 -14.25 0.96
N GLU A 20 5.67 -14.71 1.15
CA GLU A 20 6.15 -15.99 0.59
C GLU A 20 5.33 -17.17 1.11
N ALA A 21 4.96 -17.17 2.40
CA ALA A 21 4.10 -18.18 3.00
C ALA A 21 2.69 -18.18 2.38
N MET A 22 2.06 -17.00 2.26
CA MET A 22 0.75 -16.87 1.62
C MET A 22 0.80 -17.29 0.14
N ALA A 23 1.82 -16.88 -0.60
CA ALA A 23 1.97 -17.23 -2.01
C ALA A 23 2.19 -18.74 -2.21
N ALA A 24 2.85 -19.41 -1.27
CA ALA A 24 2.97 -20.86 -1.27
C ALA A 24 1.62 -21.56 -1.07
N GLU A 25 0.82 -21.08 -0.12
CA GLU A 25 -0.51 -21.64 0.19
C GLU A 25 -1.49 -21.48 -0.99
N LEU A 26 -1.44 -20.34 -1.67
CA LEU A 26 -2.29 -20.03 -2.81
C LEU A 26 -1.75 -20.57 -4.15
N ASP A 27 -0.68 -21.36 -4.12
CA ASP A 27 0.03 -21.89 -5.30
C ASP A 27 0.34 -20.82 -6.37
N LEU A 28 0.74 -19.62 -5.91
CA LEU A 28 1.07 -18.51 -6.80
C LEU A 28 2.47 -18.69 -7.40
N PRO A 29 2.69 -18.24 -8.66
CA PRO A 29 4.00 -18.27 -9.29
C PRO A 29 5.08 -17.59 -8.43
N ARG A 30 6.19 -18.30 -8.22
CA ARG A 30 7.39 -17.76 -7.57
C ARG A 30 8.31 -17.14 -8.63
N GLU A 31 9.20 -16.25 -8.18
CA GLU A 31 10.23 -15.58 -9.01
C GLU A 31 9.74 -14.65 -10.14
N ARG A 32 9.82 -13.32 -9.92
CA ARG A 32 9.63 -12.23 -10.92
C ARG A 32 8.24 -12.13 -11.59
N GLU A 33 7.50 -13.23 -11.64
CA GLU A 33 6.12 -13.38 -12.12
C GLU A 33 5.08 -13.23 -10.99
N GLY A 34 5.52 -13.30 -9.74
CA GLY A 34 4.73 -13.02 -8.53
C GLY A 34 5.38 -11.96 -7.63
N GLY A 35 4.78 -11.74 -6.45
CA GLY A 35 5.41 -10.91 -5.40
C GLY A 35 4.77 -9.54 -5.16
N MET A 36 5.20 -8.89 -4.07
CA MET A 36 4.70 -7.56 -3.66
C MET A 36 4.86 -6.48 -4.76
N LYS A 37 5.93 -6.57 -5.58
CA LYS A 37 6.13 -5.66 -6.73
C LYS A 37 5.09 -5.86 -7.82
N LEU A 38 4.59 -7.09 -8.02
CA LEU A 38 3.49 -7.35 -8.95
C LEU A 38 2.22 -6.63 -8.48
N ILE A 39 1.91 -6.67 -7.19
CA ILE A 39 0.75 -5.96 -6.63
C ILE A 39 0.86 -4.47 -6.91
N ARG A 40 2.00 -3.85 -6.62
CA ARG A 40 2.21 -2.42 -6.92
C ARG A 40 2.02 -2.09 -8.42
N ARG A 41 2.53 -2.93 -9.33
CA ARG A 41 2.37 -2.76 -10.78
C ARG A 41 0.92 -2.98 -11.24
N SER A 42 0.24 -3.96 -10.64
CA SER A 42 -1.15 -4.28 -10.95
C SER A 42 -2.07 -3.15 -10.51
N MET A 43 -1.89 -2.65 -9.29
CA MET A 43 -2.61 -1.47 -8.77
C MET A 43 -2.40 -0.25 -9.66
N ALA A 44 -1.16 0.05 -10.06
CA ALA A 44 -0.88 1.16 -10.97
C ALA A 44 -1.62 0.99 -12.32
N THR A 45 -1.63 -0.22 -12.87
CA THR A 45 -2.32 -0.53 -14.13
C THR A 45 -3.83 -0.35 -14.01
N LEU A 46 -4.41 -0.82 -12.90
CA LEU A 46 -5.84 -0.72 -12.61
C LEU A 46 -6.27 0.73 -12.35
N ALA A 47 -5.49 1.47 -11.57
CA ALA A 47 -5.76 2.88 -11.27
C ALA A 47 -5.62 3.76 -12.52
N ARG A 48 -4.60 3.53 -13.35
CA ARG A 48 -4.37 4.30 -14.58
C ARG A 48 -5.55 4.25 -15.54
N LYS A 49 -6.15 3.07 -15.69
CA LYS A 49 -7.35 2.89 -16.53
C LYS A 49 -8.56 3.69 -16.01
N ARG A 50 -8.69 3.85 -14.69
CA ARG A 50 -9.80 4.58 -14.06
C ARG A 50 -9.58 6.11 -14.07
N ILE A 51 -8.37 6.55 -13.73
CA ILE A 51 -7.99 7.97 -13.67
C ILE A 51 -7.93 8.59 -15.07
N GLY A 52 -7.53 7.81 -16.07
CA GLY A 52 -7.31 8.26 -17.44
C GLY A 52 -5.95 8.90 -17.66
N GLU A 53 -5.45 8.84 -18.89
CA GLU A 53 -4.10 9.29 -19.25
C GLU A 53 -3.88 10.79 -19.00
N ALA A 54 -4.90 11.62 -19.27
CA ALA A 54 -4.83 13.06 -19.07
C ALA A 54 -4.58 13.46 -17.60
N ASN A 55 -5.03 12.63 -16.66
CA ASN A 55 -4.96 12.90 -15.22
C ASN A 55 -3.92 12.01 -14.51
N TRP A 56 -3.12 11.23 -15.25
CA TRP A 56 -2.24 10.22 -14.67
C TRP A 56 -1.18 10.79 -13.72
N ARG A 57 -0.92 12.10 -13.78
CA ARG A 57 -0.02 12.80 -12.87
C ARG A 57 -0.36 12.55 -11.39
N GLN A 58 -1.64 12.44 -11.03
CA GLN A 58 -2.06 12.11 -9.67
C GLN A 58 -1.59 10.72 -9.25
N GLY A 59 -1.67 9.74 -10.16
CA GLY A 59 -1.16 8.38 -9.95
C GLY A 59 0.37 8.35 -9.79
N GLU A 60 1.11 9.19 -10.52
CA GLU A 60 2.56 9.31 -10.36
C GLU A 60 2.96 9.88 -9.00
N LEU A 61 2.22 10.87 -8.50
CA LEU A 61 2.40 11.46 -7.17
C LEU A 61 2.10 10.41 -6.10
N MET A 62 0.98 9.70 -6.18
CA MET A 62 0.59 8.65 -5.24
C MET A 62 1.60 7.48 -5.20
N LEU A 63 2.21 7.15 -6.34
CA LEU A 63 3.27 6.15 -6.42
C LEU A 63 4.64 6.65 -5.94
N GLY A 64 4.79 7.94 -5.64
CA GLY A 64 6.07 8.56 -5.29
C GLY A 64 7.07 8.59 -6.45
N HIS A 65 6.59 8.61 -7.69
CA HIS A 65 7.42 8.70 -8.91
C HIS A 65 7.64 10.14 -9.37
N ALA A 66 6.77 11.06 -8.94
CA ALA A 66 6.95 12.48 -9.18
C ALA A 66 8.15 13.02 -8.38
N LYS A 67 9.21 13.45 -9.08
CA LYS A 67 10.30 14.20 -8.46
C LYS A 67 9.87 15.65 -8.27
N HIS A 68 10.27 16.24 -7.15
CA HIS A 68 10.08 17.68 -6.92
C HIS A 68 10.94 18.50 -7.89
N ALA A 69 10.33 19.50 -8.51
CA ALA A 69 11.01 20.51 -9.30
C ALA A 69 11.30 21.76 -8.46
N ILE A 70 12.25 22.59 -8.89
CA ILE A 70 12.59 23.86 -8.22
C ILE A 70 11.35 24.79 -8.15
N SER A 71 10.46 24.70 -9.14
CA SER A 71 9.17 25.41 -9.14
C SER A 71 8.25 25.01 -7.99
N ASP A 72 8.35 23.78 -7.49
CA ASP A 72 7.48 23.26 -6.41
C ASP A 72 7.82 23.93 -5.06
N ILE A 73 8.97 24.60 -4.96
CA ILE A 73 9.34 25.44 -3.82
C ILE A 73 8.37 26.64 -3.70
N TYR A 74 7.85 27.12 -4.82
CA TYR A 74 6.97 28.29 -4.88
C TYR A 74 5.52 27.95 -5.26
N ALA A 75 5.28 26.74 -5.79
CA ALA A 75 3.97 26.20 -6.10
C ALA A 75 3.81 24.84 -5.40
N ILE A 76 3.59 24.89 -4.08
CA ILE A 76 3.46 23.69 -3.25
C ILE A 76 2.26 22.87 -3.76
N PRO A 77 2.42 21.56 -4.03
CA PRO A 77 1.33 20.71 -4.47
C PRO A 77 0.18 20.72 -3.46
N ASP A 78 -1.04 20.96 -3.92
CA ASP A 78 -2.22 20.91 -3.06
C ASP A 78 -2.56 19.44 -2.78
N PRO A 79 -2.73 19.01 -1.51
CA PRO A 79 -3.21 17.66 -1.20
C PRO A 79 -4.52 17.29 -1.91
N ALA A 80 -5.36 18.28 -2.27
CA ALA A 80 -6.56 18.08 -3.08
C ALA A 80 -6.27 17.55 -4.49
N ASP A 81 -5.04 17.68 -4.99
CA ASP A 81 -4.61 17.18 -6.31
C ASP A 81 -4.54 15.64 -6.39
N LEU A 82 -4.88 14.91 -5.33
CA LEU A 82 -4.92 13.44 -5.31
C LEU A 82 -6.34 12.85 -5.36
N GLY A 83 -7.37 13.69 -5.53
CA GLY A 83 -8.78 13.26 -5.47
C GLY A 83 -9.12 12.07 -6.38
N LEU A 84 -8.68 12.09 -7.65
CA LEU A 84 -8.96 10.98 -8.59
C LEU A 84 -8.15 9.72 -8.25
N ALA A 85 -6.93 9.88 -7.73
CA ALA A 85 -6.11 8.76 -7.30
C ALA A 85 -6.71 8.08 -6.05
N LEU A 86 -7.27 8.87 -5.13
CA LEU A 86 -7.99 8.37 -3.96
C LEU A 86 -9.27 7.64 -4.39
N GLU A 87 -10.12 8.30 -5.19
CA GLU A 87 -11.37 7.73 -5.70
C GLU A 87 -11.12 6.40 -6.44
N ALA A 88 -10.12 6.36 -7.32
CA ALA A 88 -9.75 5.13 -8.03
C ALA A 88 -9.27 4.02 -7.08
N THR A 89 -8.63 4.37 -5.96
CA THR A 89 -8.19 3.40 -4.95
C THR A 89 -9.37 2.85 -4.15
N GLU A 90 -10.29 3.73 -3.72
CA GLU A 90 -11.52 3.35 -3.02
C GLU A 90 -12.40 2.45 -3.90
N ALA A 91 -12.59 2.81 -5.16
CA ALA A 91 -13.33 1.97 -6.11
C ALA A 91 -12.70 0.58 -6.30
N ILE A 92 -11.36 0.47 -6.31
CA ILE A 92 -10.69 -0.85 -6.35
C ILE A 92 -10.94 -1.64 -5.07
N ILE A 93 -10.93 -0.98 -3.91
CA ILE A 93 -11.24 -1.62 -2.63
C ILE A 93 -12.68 -2.16 -2.65
N ASP A 94 -13.63 -1.38 -3.14
CA ASP A 94 -15.02 -1.79 -3.29
C ASP A 94 -15.17 -2.98 -4.25
N ASP A 95 -14.48 -2.97 -5.39
CA ASP A 95 -14.46 -4.09 -6.33
C ASP A 95 -13.91 -5.38 -5.67
N ILE A 96 -12.82 -5.26 -4.91
CA ILE A 96 -12.24 -6.40 -4.18
C ILE A 96 -13.21 -6.89 -3.10
N GLN A 97 -13.85 -5.98 -2.36
CA GLN A 97 -14.81 -6.31 -1.32
C GLN A 97 -16.08 -6.97 -1.91
N HIS A 98 -16.47 -6.59 -3.12
CA HIS A 98 -17.58 -7.21 -3.83
C HIS A 98 -17.27 -8.67 -4.22
N VAL A 99 -16.06 -8.93 -4.71
CA VAL A 99 -15.62 -10.28 -5.13
C VAL A 99 -15.21 -11.15 -3.93
N CYS A 100 -14.67 -10.54 -2.88
CA CYS A 100 -14.21 -11.20 -1.66
C CYS A 100 -14.71 -10.43 -0.43
N PRO A 101 -15.97 -10.66 -0.01
CA PRO A 101 -16.53 -10.00 1.17
C PRO A 101 -15.72 -10.28 2.42
N GLY A 102 -15.29 -9.22 3.10
CA GLY A 102 -14.51 -9.29 4.34
C GLY A 102 -13.00 -9.27 4.12
N ALA A 103 -12.51 -9.14 2.88
CA ALA A 103 -11.08 -9.04 2.59
C ALA A 103 -10.36 -7.94 3.40
N PHE A 104 -11.04 -6.83 3.68
CA PHE A 104 -10.50 -5.69 4.43
C PHE A 104 -11.01 -5.57 5.86
N TYR A 105 -11.93 -6.43 6.28
CA TYR A 105 -12.49 -6.42 7.64
C TYR A 105 -12.01 -7.66 8.41
N ARG A 106 -11.07 -7.48 9.34
CA ARG A 106 -10.76 -8.51 10.32
C ARG A 106 -11.90 -8.60 11.34
N ALA A 107 -12.42 -9.81 11.57
CA ALA A 107 -13.20 -10.10 12.77
C ALA A 107 -12.36 -10.03 14.07
N VAL A 108 -11.03 -10.00 13.98
CA VAL A 108 -10.07 -10.08 15.09
C VAL A 108 -9.37 -8.74 15.37
N THR A 109 -10.15 -7.70 15.67
CA THR A 109 -9.65 -6.46 16.30
C THR A 109 -10.61 -5.90 17.36
N ALA A 110 -11.65 -6.65 17.75
CA ALA A 110 -12.60 -6.22 18.77
C ALA A 110 -12.17 -6.51 20.23
N GLU A 111 -11.04 -7.18 20.45
CA GLU A 111 -10.45 -7.27 21.80
C GLU A 111 -9.29 -6.27 21.93
N PRO A 112 -9.44 -5.20 22.73
CA PRO A 112 -8.33 -4.35 23.09
C PRO A 112 -7.35 -5.18 23.93
N GLN A 113 -6.17 -5.49 23.37
CA GLN A 113 -5.06 -5.94 24.21
C GLN A 113 -4.73 -4.81 25.20
N PRO A 114 -4.70 -5.08 26.52
CA PRO A 114 -4.23 -4.10 27.49
C PRO A 114 -2.81 -3.69 27.10
N LEU A 115 -2.56 -2.38 27.01
CA LEU A 115 -1.20 -1.85 26.92
C LEU A 115 -0.40 -2.38 28.12
N GLU A 116 0.46 -3.37 27.87
CA GLU A 116 1.36 -3.89 28.89
C GLU A 116 2.26 -2.72 29.32
N ALA A 117 2.06 -2.26 30.57
CA ALA A 117 2.79 -1.14 31.12
C ALA A 117 4.29 -1.40 30.97
N ALA A 118 5.00 -0.43 30.38
CA ALA A 118 6.42 -0.48 30.13
C ALA A 118 7.16 -1.07 31.34
N ARG A 119 7.80 -2.22 31.14
CA ARG A 119 8.81 -2.72 32.08
C ARG A 119 9.97 -1.73 32.07
N THR A 120 9.98 -0.86 33.07
CA THR A 120 11.13 -0.01 33.41
C THR A 120 12.34 -0.91 33.70
N PRO A 121 13.55 -0.56 33.26
CA PRO A 121 14.77 -1.28 33.66
C PRO A 121 15.02 -1.22 35.16
#